data_AF-A0A7K0XL29-F1
#
_entry.id   AF-A0A7K0XL29-F1
#
_cell.length_a   1.000
_cell.length_b   1.000
_cell.length_c   1.000
_cell.angle_alpha   90.00
_cell.angle_beta   90.00
_cell.angle_gamma   90.00
#
_symmetry.space_group_name_H-M   'P 1'
#
loop_
_entity.id
_entity.type
_entity.pdbx_description
1 polymer ?
#
loop_
_entity_poly.entity_id
_entity_poly.type
_entity_poly.pdbx_seq_one_letter_code
_entity_poly.pdbx_strand_id
1 'polypeptide(L)'
;MLPKVALLIPAAGSGERFGAPIPKALVQLNGRTLIEHAVLNLGPIAKQIIVAAPAGFEEKFREILGDAVTVVTGGLTRTKSVKIALESIAPEVEYVLVHDAARPLASGELGQRVIDALAAGDVAVIPALSVADTIKEVDAANYVVSTPNRERLRAVQTPQGFARETLIKAHMQNFEATDDGALVEAMRGKVKLIEGENRALKITNPEDLASALKYLIPNQASDIRTGVGVDAHAFSQDPKRELWLAGLLWENEIGVDGHSDGDVAAHAICDALFAAANIGDLGSNFGTSKPEYAGASGERLLGEAFKLVSAAGFEIQNVAVQIVGNRPKIGPRRIDAIEKISKALGGAQVSVSATTTDGLGLTGEGKGIGAIATALLVRSGS
;
A
#
# COMPACT_ATOMS: atom_id res chain seq x y z
N MET A 1 -8.98 7.60 31.33
CA MET A 1 -10.16 8.01 30.54
C MET A 1 -9.62 8.64 29.27
N LEU A 2 -10.03 8.23 28.07
CA LEU A 2 -9.56 8.88 26.84
C LEU A 2 -9.92 10.38 26.90
N PRO A 3 -8.98 11.29 26.58
CA PRO A 3 -9.24 12.73 26.58
C PRO A 3 -10.44 13.05 25.68
N LYS A 4 -11.21 14.07 26.06
CA LYS A 4 -12.45 14.42 25.37
C LYS A 4 -12.13 15.39 24.23
N VAL A 5 -11.84 14.82 23.06
CA VAL A 5 -11.35 15.56 21.89
C VAL A 5 -12.44 15.70 20.83
N ALA A 6 -12.60 16.90 20.28
CA ALA A 6 -13.36 17.14 19.05
C ALA A 6 -12.40 17.41 17.89
N LEU A 7 -12.71 16.84 16.72
CA LEU A 7 -12.03 17.09 15.46
C LEU A 7 -12.91 17.97 14.57
N LEU A 8 -12.43 19.17 14.23
CA LEU A 8 -13.08 20.11 13.34
C LEU A 8 -12.35 20.14 12.00
N ILE A 9 -13.09 19.94 10.91
CA ILE A 9 -12.51 19.95 9.56
C ILE A 9 -13.21 21.01 8.72
N PRO A 10 -12.61 22.22 8.55
CA PRO A 10 -13.05 23.16 7.53
C PRO A 10 -12.84 22.59 6.12
N ALA A 11 -13.94 22.37 5.41
CA ALA A 11 -13.97 21.78 4.07
C ALA A 11 -14.63 22.67 3.00
N ALA A 12 -15.02 23.91 3.36
CA ALA A 12 -15.70 24.86 2.49
C ALA A 12 -14.83 25.51 1.38
N GLY A 13 -13.55 25.14 1.26
CA GLY A 13 -12.63 25.72 0.27
C GLY A 13 -12.92 25.29 -1.18
N SER A 14 -12.80 26.24 -2.12
CA SER A 14 -13.01 25.98 -3.55
C SER A 14 -11.89 25.14 -4.18
N GLY A 15 -12.26 24.30 -5.16
CA GLY A 15 -11.37 23.42 -5.92
C GLY A 15 -10.89 24.00 -7.25
N GLU A 16 -11.00 25.32 -7.47
CA GLU A 16 -10.77 25.98 -8.78
C GLU A 16 -9.47 25.57 -9.48
N ARG A 17 -8.39 25.37 -8.73
CA ARG A 17 -7.08 24.92 -9.23
C ARG A 17 -7.05 23.50 -9.81
N PHE A 18 -8.10 22.71 -9.59
CA PHE A 18 -8.26 21.35 -10.12
C PHE A 18 -9.20 21.29 -11.34
N GLY A 19 -9.59 22.45 -11.89
CA GLY A 19 -10.29 22.53 -13.18
C GLY A 19 -11.73 22.02 -13.17
N ALA A 20 -12.30 21.70 -12.01
CA ALA A 20 -13.68 21.24 -11.87
C ALA A 20 -14.43 22.09 -10.83
N PRO A 21 -15.74 22.34 -11.01
CA PRO A 21 -16.58 23.11 -10.09
C PRO A 21 -16.93 22.32 -8.81
N ILE A 22 -16.09 21.36 -8.41
CA ILE A 22 -16.29 20.56 -7.20
C ILE A 22 -15.48 21.13 -6.03
N PRO A 23 -16.01 21.11 -4.81
CA PRO A 23 -15.27 21.45 -3.61
C PRO A 23 -13.97 20.66 -3.51
N LYS A 24 -12.89 21.31 -3.08
CA LYS A 24 -11.56 20.70 -3.02
C LYS A 24 -11.51 19.44 -2.15
N ALA A 25 -12.28 19.44 -1.07
CA ALA A 25 -12.38 18.30 -0.16
C ALA A 25 -12.98 17.04 -0.81
N LEU A 26 -13.71 17.17 -1.93
CA LEU A 26 -14.30 16.08 -2.71
C LEU A 26 -13.39 15.58 -3.85
N VAL A 27 -12.20 16.15 -4.02
CA VAL A 27 -11.21 15.62 -4.97
C VAL A 27 -10.84 14.19 -4.60
N GLN A 28 -10.76 13.32 -5.60
CA GLN A 28 -10.46 11.90 -5.43
C GLN A 28 -8.96 11.65 -5.29
N LEU A 29 -8.61 10.77 -4.37
CA LEU A 29 -7.26 10.27 -4.12
C LEU A 29 -7.36 8.76 -3.84
N ASN A 30 -6.88 7.94 -4.79
CA ASN A 30 -6.91 6.47 -4.69
C ASN A 30 -8.28 5.89 -4.32
N GLY A 31 -9.34 6.32 -5.00
CA GLY A 31 -10.71 5.79 -4.84
C GLY A 31 -11.50 6.34 -3.65
N ARG A 32 -10.96 7.30 -2.89
CA ARG A 32 -11.67 8.03 -1.84
C ARG A 32 -11.45 9.54 -1.96
N THR A 33 -12.39 10.33 -1.48
CA THR A 33 -12.24 11.80 -1.40
C THR A 33 -11.18 12.20 -0.36
N LEU A 34 -10.63 13.42 -0.48
CA LEU A 34 -9.67 13.94 0.50
C LEU A 34 -10.27 13.98 1.91
N ILE A 35 -11.56 14.35 2.03
CA ILE A 35 -12.25 14.40 3.32
C ILE A 35 -12.42 13.02 3.96
N GLU A 36 -12.72 11.97 3.16
CA GLU A 36 -12.78 10.60 3.67
C GLU A 36 -11.44 10.17 4.27
N HIS A 37 -10.34 10.41 3.57
CA HIS A 37 -9.00 10.09 4.09
C HIS A 37 -8.70 10.83 5.39
N ALA A 38 -9.00 12.14 5.46
CA ALA A 38 -8.80 12.94 6.66
C ALA A 38 -9.60 12.39 7.87
N VAL A 39 -10.88 12.06 7.65
CA VAL A 39 -11.76 11.49 8.68
C VAL A 39 -11.32 10.08 9.07
N LEU A 40 -10.91 9.23 8.13
CA LEU A 40 -10.43 7.88 8.43
C LEU A 40 -9.15 7.89 9.27
N ASN A 41 -8.22 8.80 8.99
CA ASN A 41 -6.94 8.86 9.69
C ASN A 41 -7.03 9.49 11.09
N LEU A 42 -7.84 10.54 11.26
CA LEU A 42 -7.92 11.30 12.52
C LEU A 42 -9.22 11.05 13.31
N GLY A 43 -10.24 10.44 12.70
CA GLY A 43 -11.48 10.09 13.37
C GLY A 43 -11.31 9.19 14.59
N PRO A 44 -10.48 8.12 14.55
CA PRO A 44 -10.30 7.21 15.68
C PRO A 44 -9.78 7.85 16.98
N ILE A 45 -9.12 9.01 16.90
CA ILE A 45 -8.60 9.74 18.06
C ILE A 45 -9.57 10.82 18.58
N ALA A 46 -10.71 11.02 17.92
CA ALA A 46 -11.70 12.04 18.26
C ALA A 46 -13.01 11.40 18.76
N LYS A 47 -13.61 11.98 19.80
CA LYS A 47 -14.95 11.57 20.28
C LYS A 47 -16.07 12.20 19.47
N GLN A 48 -15.80 13.36 18.88
CA GLN A 48 -16.75 14.10 18.06
C GLN A 48 -16.04 14.58 16.81
N ILE A 49 -16.66 14.39 15.65
CA ILE A 49 -16.14 14.82 14.37
C ILE A 49 -17.15 15.79 13.75
N ILE A 50 -16.72 17.00 13.44
CA ILE A 50 -17.55 18.03 12.82
C ILE A 50 -16.86 18.51 11.55
N VAL A 51 -17.58 18.44 10.43
CA VAL A 51 -17.11 18.89 9.12
C VAL A 51 -17.92 20.10 8.69
N ALA A 52 -17.24 21.22 8.43
CA ALA A 52 -17.85 22.41 7.86
C ALA A 52 -17.79 22.34 6.34
N ALA A 53 -18.86 21.84 5.72
CA ALA A 53 -18.99 21.65 4.28
C ALA A 53 -19.32 22.99 3.56
N PRO A 54 -18.99 23.15 2.27
CA PRO A 54 -19.47 24.28 1.49
C PRO A 54 -21.00 24.30 1.41
N ALA A 55 -21.59 25.49 1.39
CA ALA A 55 -23.04 25.65 1.25
C ALA A 55 -23.57 24.94 -0.01
N GLY A 56 -24.63 24.14 0.15
CA GLY A 56 -25.24 23.34 -0.91
C GLY A 56 -24.61 21.97 -1.13
N PHE A 57 -23.55 21.62 -0.40
CA PHE A 57 -22.89 20.29 -0.47
C PHE A 57 -23.09 19.44 0.79
N GLU A 58 -23.89 19.90 1.76
CA GLU A 58 -24.07 19.26 3.06
C GLU A 58 -24.56 17.81 2.92
N GLU A 59 -25.60 17.58 2.12
CA GLU A 59 -26.11 16.22 1.88
C GLU A 59 -25.06 15.31 1.26
N LYS A 60 -24.25 15.84 0.33
CA LYS A 60 -23.20 15.04 -0.31
C LYS A 60 -22.11 14.62 0.69
N PHE A 61 -21.76 15.52 1.60
CA PHE A 61 -20.82 15.21 2.68
C PHE A 61 -21.41 14.20 3.67
N ARG A 62 -22.70 14.30 4.02
CA ARG A 62 -23.35 13.30 4.89
C ARG A 62 -23.40 11.92 4.25
N GLU A 63 -23.73 11.84 2.96
CA GLU A 63 -23.73 10.59 2.20
C GLU A 63 -22.35 9.89 2.24
N ILE A 64 -21.28 10.66 2.08
CA ILE A 64 -19.90 10.15 2.03
C ILE A 64 -19.38 9.76 3.42
N LEU A 65 -19.67 10.58 4.45
CA LEU A 65 -19.05 10.45 5.78
C LEU A 65 -19.88 9.63 6.77
N GLY A 66 -21.18 9.46 6.50
CA GLY A 66 -22.12 8.73 7.34
C GLY A 66 -22.49 9.47 8.63
N ASP A 67 -23.35 8.84 9.43
CA ASP A 67 -24.00 9.45 10.59
C ASP A 67 -23.06 9.71 11.78
N ALA A 68 -21.88 9.10 11.78
CA ALA A 68 -20.87 9.32 12.82
C ALA A 68 -20.23 10.73 12.75
N VAL A 69 -20.41 11.45 11.63
CA VAL A 69 -19.84 12.78 11.41
C VAL A 69 -20.95 13.83 11.37
N THR A 70 -20.83 14.86 12.21
CA THR A 70 -21.73 16.01 12.14
C THR A 70 -21.31 16.94 11.00
N VAL A 71 -22.18 17.14 10.02
CA VAL A 71 -21.93 18.05 8.89
C VAL A 71 -22.71 19.34 9.07
N VAL A 72 -21.99 20.47 9.10
CA VAL A 72 -22.54 21.83 9.20
C VAL A 72 -22.21 22.63 7.95
N THR A 73 -22.99 23.66 7.65
CA THR A 73 -22.68 24.62 6.59
C THR A 73 -21.53 25.53 7.03
N GLY A 74 -20.42 25.50 6.29
CA GLY A 74 -19.25 26.34 6.52
C GLY A 74 -19.45 27.78 6.09
N GLY A 75 -18.51 28.64 6.51
CA GLY A 75 -18.49 30.06 6.17
C GLY A 75 -17.64 30.36 4.93
N LEU A 76 -17.67 31.62 4.49
CA LEU A 76 -16.89 32.10 3.33
C LEU A 76 -15.37 32.03 3.54
N THR A 77 -14.90 31.97 4.79
CA THR A 77 -13.48 31.87 5.14
C THR A 77 -13.23 30.61 5.97
N ARG A 78 -11.96 30.17 6.00
CA ARG A 78 -11.52 29.06 6.86
C ARG A 78 -11.85 29.36 8.32
N THR A 79 -11.51 30.56 8.80
CA THR A 79 -11.80 31.04 10.16
C THR A 79 -13.28 30.91 10.52
N LYS A 80 -14.18 31.42 9.64
CA LYS A 80 -15.63 31.34 9.87
C LYS A 80 -16.15 29.92 9.89
N SER A 81 -15.63 29.05 9.03
CA SER A 81 -15.99 27.62 9.00
C SER A 81 -15.62 26.92 10.31
N VAL A 82 -14.43 27.22 10.87
CA VAL A 82 -14.02 26.69 12.17
C VAL A 82 -14.89 27.25 13.29
N LYS A 83 -15.20 28.55 13.27
CA LYS A 83 -16.10 29.18 14.26
C LYS A 83 -17.50 28.53 14.30
N ILE A 84 -18.11 28.28 13.14
CA ILE A 84 -19.40 27.59 13.05
C ILE A 84 -19.30 26.15 13.59
N ALA A 85 -18.23 25.43 13.23
CA ALA A 85 -18.01 24.09 13.74
C ALA A 85 -17.80 24.08 15.27
N LEU A 86 -17.12 25.08 15.83
CA LEU A 86 -16.92 25.25 17.28
C LEU A 86 -18.23 25.43 18.04
N GLU A 87 -19.25 26.04 17.46
CA GLU A 87 -20.56 26.21 18.08
C GLU A 87 -21.30 24.87 18.27
N SER A 88 -20.88 23.81 17.56
CA SER A 88 -21.49 22.48 17.59
C SER A 88 -20.77 21.48 18.53
N ILE A 89 -19.72 21.90 19.24
CA ILE A 89 -18.95 20.99 20.11
C ILE A 89 -19.68 20.68 21.42
N ALA A 90 -19.64 19.42 21.84
CA ALA A 90 -20.29 18.99 23.06
C ALA A 90 -19.68 19.66 24.32
N PRO A 91 -20.47 19.95 25.38
CA PRO A 91 -19.99 20.64 26.58
C PRO A 91 -18.83 19.97 27.30
N GLU A 92 -18.69 18.66 27.16
CA GLU A 92 -17.63 17.87 27.79
C GLU A 92 -16.31 17.88 27.02
N VAL A 93 -16.25 18.41 25.80
CA VAL A 93 -15.00 18.51 25.02
C VAL A 93 -14.01 19.44 25.73
N GLU A 94 -12.79 18.94 25.92
CA GLU A 94 -11.68 19.62 26.59
C GLU A 94 -10.66 20.16 25.58
N TYR A 95 -10.38 19.38 24.52
CA TYR A 95 -9.43 19.72 23.47
C TYR A 95 -10.09 19.71 22.10
N VAL A 96 -9.65 20.62 21.24
CA VAL A 96 -10.13 20.75 19.86
C VAL A 96 -8.95 20.60 18.92
N LEU A 97 -9.06 19.66 17.98
CA LEU A 97 -8.17 19.56 16.83
C LEU A 97 -8.84 20.22 15.62
N VAL A 98 -8.17 21.18 15.00
CA VAL A 98 -8.58 21.76 13.72
C VAL A 98 -7.70 21.22 12.60
N HIS A 99 -8.30 20.58 11.60
CA HIS A 99 -7.57 19.90 10.53
C HIS A 99 -8.05 20.34 9.15
N ASP A 100 -7.13 20.54 8.21
CA ASP A 100 -7.48 20.96 6.86
C ASP A 100 -7.89 19.71 6.06
N ALA A 101 -9.08 19.69 5.45
CA ALA A 101 -9.48 18.58 4.56
C ALA A 101 -8.49 18.33 3.40
N ALA A 102 -7.69 19.35 3.06
CA ALA A 102 -6.64 19.29 2.06
C ALA A 102 -5.34 18.61 2.54
N ARG A 103 -5.26 18.14 3.79
CA ARG A 103 -4.13 17.35 4.33
C ARG A 103 -4.55 15.90 4.64
N PRO A 104 -5.09 15.18 3.64
CA PRO A 104 -5.82 13.92 3.85
C PRO A 104 -5.03 12.81 4.56
N LEU A 105 -3.70 12.85 4.50
CA LEU A 105 -2.83 11.77 4.95
C LEU A 105 -2.10 12.05 6.27
N ALA A 106 -2.46 13.12 6.99
CA ALA A 106 -1.98 13.32 8.35
C ALA A 106 -2.39 12.14 9.24
N SER A 107 -1.44 11.56 9.96
CA SER A 107 -1.60 10.33 10.70
C SER A 107 -2.34 10.53 12.03
N GLY A 108 -3.03 9.48 12.48
CA GLY A 108 -3.59 9.42 13.84
C GLY A 108 -2.50 9.59 14.92
N GLU A 109 -1.28 9.10 14.67
CA GLU A 109 -0.12 9.28 15.56
C GLU A 109 0.30 10.75 15.69
N LEU A 110 0.33 11.50 14.58
CA LEU A 110 0.57 12.94 14.62
C LEU A 110 -0.49 13.65 15.47
N GLY A 111 -1.77 13.33 15.25
CA GLY A 111 -2.87 13.88 16.04
C GLY A 111 -2.78 13.50 17.52
N GLN A 112 -2.37 12.27 17.83
CA GLN A 112 -2.16 11.83 19.22
C GLN A 112 -1.03 12.59 19.90
N ARG A 113 0.11 12.82 19.22
CA ARG A 113 1.21 13.65 19.77
C ARG A 113 0.78 15.08 20.09
N VAL A 114 -0.12 15.65 19.28
CA VAL A 114 -0.72 16.96 19.56
C VAL A 114 -1.58 16.90 20.83
N ILE A 115 -2.43 15.88 20.97
CA ILE A 115 -3.28 15.68 22.15
C ILE A 115 -2.41 15.48 23.40
N ASP A 116 -1.35 14.69 23.32
CA ASP A 116 -0.47 14.39 24.45
C ASP A 116 0.24 15.65 24.96
N ALA A 117 0.68 16.53 24.05
CA ALA A 117 1.26 17.82 24.43
C ALA A 117 0.24 18.74 25.13
N LEU A 118 -1.02 18.76 24.67
CA LEU A 118 -2.10 19.49 25.35
C LEU A 118 -2.40 18.91 26.74
N ALA A 119 -2.40 17.58 26.86
CA ALA A 119 -2.57 16.88 28.13
C ALA A 119 -1.42 17.14 29.10
N ALA A 120 -0.21 17.41 28.60
CA ALA A 120 0.94 17.81 29.39
C ALA A 120 0.90 19.28 29.85
N GLY A 121 -0.10 20.05 29.43
CA GLY A 121 -0.36 21.42 29.91
C GLY A 121 -0.15 22.52 28.87
N ASP A 122 0.27 22.19 27.64
CA ASP A 122 0.25 23.18 26.55
C ASP A 122 -1.20 23.54 26.18
N VAL A 123 -1.43 24.77 25.72
CA VAL A 123 -2.80 25.28 25.43
C VAL A 123 -3.08 25.48 23.93
N ALA A 124 -2.03 25.48 23.12
CA ALA A 124 -2.06 25.55 21.67
C ALA A 124 -0.80 24.85 21.12
N VAL A 125 -0.99 23.82 20.29
CA VAL A 125 0.08 22.95 19.80
C VAL A 125 -0.13 22.75 18.30
N ILE A 126 0.90 23.07 17.51
CA ILE A 126 0.85 22.92 16.05
C ILE A 126 2.05 22.11 15.54
N PRO A 127 1.84 21.13 14.65
CA PRO A 127 2.93 20.41 14.01
C PRO A 127 3.58 21.28 12.93
N ALA A 128 4.89 21.15 12.76
CA ALA A 128 5.61 21.85 11.70
C ALA A 128 6.87 21.11 11.24
N LEU A 129 7.27 21.39 10.00
CA LEU A 129 8.52 20.91 9.41
C LEU A 129 9.57 22.03 9.38
N SER A 130 10.84 21.65 9.47
CA SER A 130 11.96 22.55 9.19
C SER A 130 11.96 22.96 7.72
N VAL A 131 12.33 24.20 7.44
CA VAL A 131 12.44 24.69 6.05
C VAL A 131 13.80 24.33 5.48
N ALA A 132 13.82 23.54 4.41
CA ALA A 132 15.06 23.13 3.74
C ALA A 132 15.59 24.22 2.79
N ASP A 133 14.70 24.82 2.01
CA ASP A 133 15.05 25.80 1.00
C ASP A 133 15.48 27.15 1.59
N THR A 134 16.22 27.92 0.79
CA THR A 134 16.47 29.33 1.13
C THR A 134 15.22 30.14 0.85
N ILE A 135 14.66 30.77 1.88
CA ILE A 135 13.48 31.61 1.76
C ILE A 135 13.89 33.06 1.53
N LYS A 136 13.22 33.73 0.58
CA LYS A 136 13.34 35.16 0.32
C LYS A 136 12.05 35.84 0.72
N GLU A 137 12.16 36.94 1.46
CA GLU A 137 11.08 37.91 1.58
C GLU A 137 11.13 38.81 0.35
N VAL A 138 9.98 39.03 -0.29
CA VAL A 138 9.87 39.85 -1.51
C VAL A 138 8.86 40.97 -1.31
N ASP A 139 9.08 42.09 -1.99
CA ASP A 139 8.12 43.20 -2.02
C ASP A 139 6.98 42.95 -3.02
N ALA A 140 6.06 43.91 -3.13
CA ALA A 140 4.93 43.83 -4.05
C ALA A 140 5.33 43.78 -5.54
N ALA A 141 6.57 44.16 -5.89
CA ALA A 141 7.11 44.11 -7.25
C ALA A 141 7.95 42.85 -7.49
N ASN A 142 7.95 41.88 -6.55
CA ASN A 142 8.73 40.64 -6.56
C ASN A 142 10.26 40.83 -6.48
N TYR A 143 10.74 41.98 -5.97
CA TYR A 143 12.15 42.14 -5.65
C TYR A 143 12.46 41.62 -4.24
N VAL A 144 13.64 41.01 -4.08
CA VAL A 144 14.09 40.48 -2.79
C VAL A 144 14.32 41.63 -1.81
N VAL A 145 13.60 41.60 -0.69
CA VAL A 145 13.75 42.53 0.45
C VAL A 145 14.75 41.97 1.45
N SER A 146 14.62 40.69 1.80
CA SER A 146 15.45 40.06 2.80
C SER A 146 15.58 38.55 2.60
N THR A 147 16.53 37.93 3.31
CA THR A 147 16.68 36.47 3.38
C THR A 147 16.66 36.08 4.85
N PRO A 148 15.51 35.67 5.41
CA PRO A 148 15.42 35.29 6.81
C PRO A 148 16.31 34.07 7.14
N ASN A 149 16.76 33.96 8.39
CA ASN A 149 17.46 32.75 8.84
C ASN A 149 16.49 31.56 8.88
N ARG A 150 16.63 30.64 7.91
CA ARG A 150 15.78 29.44 7.77
C ARG A 150 15.73 28.54 9.01
N GLU A 151 16.75 28.55 9.86
CA GLU A 151 16.75 27.77 11.11
C GLU A 151 15.65 28.20 12.09
N ARG A 152 15.20 29.45 11.98
CA ARG A 152 14.10 30.03 12.76
C ARG A 152 12.75 29.94 12.06
N LEU A 153 12.70 29.41 10.84
CA LEU A 153 11.47 29.26 10.06
C LEU A 153 10.92 27.84 10.17
N ARG A 154 9.59 27.72 10.13
CA ARG A 154 8.88 26.45 10.18
C ARG A 154 7.71 26.47 9.21
N ALA A 155 7.52 25.37 8.49
CA ALA A 155 6.35 25.15 7.64
C ALA A 155 5.27 24.45 8.46
N VAL A 156 4.27 25.22 8.89
CA VAL A 156 3.20 24.72 9.77
C VAL A 156 2.25 23.77 9.06
N GLN A 157 1.75 22.80 9.82
CA GLN A 157 0.83 21.76 9.37
C GLN A 157 -0.43 21.75 10.24
N THR A 158 -1.39 20.91 9.86
CA THR A 158 -2.54 20.54 10.69
C THR A 158 -2.58 19.01 10.78
N PRO A 159 -3.16 18.38 11.82
CA PRO A 159 -4.06 18.95 12.83
C PRO A 159 -3.37 19.93 13.79
N GLN A 160 -4.03 21.05 14.08
CA GLN A 160 -3.63 22.01 15.11
C GLN A 160 -4.50 21.78 16.34
N GLY A 161 -3.89 21.61 17.50
CA GLY A 161 -4.60 21.30 18.73
C GLY A 161 -4.64 22.47 19.70
N PHE A 162 -5.77 22.63 20.38
CA PHE A 162 -5.99 23.71 21.32
C PHE A 162 -6.79 23.23 22.53
N ALA A 163 -6.52 23.81 23.69
CA ALA A 163 -7.49 23.81 24.77
C ALA A 163 -8.75 24.55 24.29
N ARG A 164 -9.93 23.98 24.55
CA ARG A 164 -11.20 24.52 24.04
C ARG A 164 -11.38 26.00 24.34
N GLU A 165 -11.17 26.41 25.59
CA GLU A 165 -11.34 27.81 25.99
C GLU A 165 -10.40 28.76 25.24
N THR A 166 -9.17 28.33 24.97
CA THR A 166 -8.18 29.11 24.23
C THR A 166 -8.66 29.38 22.82
N LEU A 167 -9.15 28.34 22.14
CA LEU A 167 -9.64 28.47 20.77
C LEU A 167 -10.92 29.31 20.68
N ILE A 168 -11.85 29.16 21.62
CA ILE A 168 -13.06 29.99 21.71
C ILE A 168 -12.67 31.48 21.87
N LYS A 169 -11.76 31.79 22.80
CA LYS A 169 -11.29 33.18 23.04
C LYS A 169 -10.61 33.76 21.80
N ALA A 170 -9.84 32.95 21.07
CA ALA A 170 -9.16 33.37 19.85
C ALA A 170 -10.17 33.73 18.74
N HIS A 171 -11.21 32.91 18.54
CA HIS A 171 -12.27 33.16 17.55
C HIS A 171 -13.22 34.31 17.90
N MET A 172 -13.24 34.78 19.16
CA MET A 172 -13.99 35.97 19.57
C MET A 172 -13.36 37.28 19.07
N GLN A 173 -12.07 37.28 18.72
CA GLN A 173 -11.38 38.49 18.25
C GLN A 173 -11.83 38.95 16.85
N ASN A 174 -12.61 38.15 16.13
CA ASN A 174 -13.07 38.41 14.76
C ASN A 174 -11.93 38.79 13.79
N PHE A 175 -10.74 38.25 14.04
CA PHE A 175 -9.57 38.38 13.17
C PHE A 175 -9.57 37.25 12.14
N GLU A 176 -9.27 37.55 10.88
CA GLU A 176 -9.10 36.54 9.84
C GLU A 176 -7.64 36.10 9.78
N ALA A 177 -7.40 34.79 9.84
CA ALA A 177 -6.05 34.22 9.81
C ALA A 177 -5.95 33.03 8.85
N THR A 178 -4.72 32.73 8.44
CA THR A 178 -4.42 31.60 7.54
C THR A 178 -4.47 30.26 8.27
N ASP A 179 -4.24 30.26 9.58
CA ASP A 179 -4.33 29.11 10.50
C ASP A 179 -4.84 29.53 11.89
N ASP A 180 -5.18 28.57 12.75
CA ASP A 180 -5.74 28.86 14.08
C ASP A 180 -4.64 29.23 15.10
N GLY A 181 -3.38 28.84 14.84
CA GLY A 181 -2.22 29.29 15.60
C GLY A 181 -2.09 30.81 15.59
N ALA A 182 -2.21 31.43 14.41
CA ALA A 182 -2.17 32.88 14.27
C ALA A 182 -3.30 33.61 15.03
N LEU A 183 -4.48 33.00 15.22
CA LEU A 183 -5.55 33.57 16.05
C LEU A 183 -5.13 33.62 17.53
N VAL A 184 -4.47 32.57 18.02
CA VAL A 184 -3.94 32.52 19.38
C VAL A 184 -2.80 33.51 19.57
N GLU A 185 -1.91 33.64 18.59
CA GLU A 185 -0.82 34.63 18.60
C GLU A 185 -1.36 36.07 18.64
N ALA A 186 -2.43 36.38 17.90
CA ALA A 186 -3.05 37.69 17.88
C ALA A 186 -3.57 38.14 19.27
N MET A 187 -4.01 37.20 20.09
CA MET A 187 -4.36 37.45 21.50
C MET A 187 -3.18 37.29 22.47
N ARG A 188 -1.93 37.31 21.97
CA ARG A 188 -0.67 37.14 22.71
C ARG A 188 -0.56 35.79 23.44
N GLY A 189 -1.30 34.79 22.98
CA GLY A 189 -1.18 33.41 23.45
C GLY A 189 0.11 32.76 22.97
N LYS A 190 0.57 31.74 23.69
CA LYS A 190 1.74 30.95 23.30
C LYS A 190 1.30 29.76 22.45
N VAL A 191 1.98 29.54 21.33
CA VAL A 191 1.78 28.39 20.46
C VAL A 191 3.04 27.52 20.49
N LYS A 192 2.88 26.25 20.88
CA LYS A 192 3.95 25.26 20.92
C LYS A 192 4.07 24.59 19.56
N LEU A 193 5.31 24.47 19.08
CA LEU A 193 5.62 23.68 17.90
C LEU A 193 6.05 22.26 18.31
N ILE A 194 5.53 21.26 17.60
CA ILE A 194 6.02 19.87 17.63
C ILE A 194 6.48 19.45 16.23
N GLU A 195 7.23 18.36 16.15
CA GLU A 195 7.67 17.82 14.86
C GLU A 195 6.48 17.32 14.04
N GLY A 196 6.35 17.83 12.81
CA GLY A 196 5.36 17.39 11.84
C GLY A 196 5.73 16.09 11.13
N GLU A 197 5.12 15.84 9.99
CA GLU A 197 5.44 14.69 9.14
C GLU A 197 5.23 15.01 7.65
N ASN A 198 6.02 14.42 6.76
CA ASN A 198 5.94 14.71 5.33
C ASN A 198 4.61 14.27 4.71
N ARG A 199 3.99 13.21 5.23
CA ARG A 199 2.67 12.72 4.77
C ARG A 199 1.52 13.67 5.11
N ALA A 200 1.69 14.63 6.04
CA ALA A 200 0.71 15.68 6.30
C ALA A 200 0.80 16.85 5.29
N LEU A 201 1.25 16.60 4.06
CA LEU A 201 1.31 17.59 2.99
C LEU A 201 -0.08 18.14 2.66
N LYS A 202 -0.12 19.42 2.29
CA LYS A 202 -1.37 20.07 1.87
C LYS A 202 -1.50 19.96 0.36
N ILE A 203 -2.42 19.12 -0.09
CA ILE A 203 -2.78 19.00 -1.50
C ILE A 203 -3.39 20.32 -1.95
N THR A 204 -2.76 20.99 -2.90
CA THR A 204 -3.05 22.36 -3.31
C THR A 204 -3.19 22.47 -4.82
N ASN A 205 -2.42 21.67 -5.55
CA ASN A 205 -2.37 21.56 -7.00
C ASN A 205 -2.23 20.07 -7.42
N PRO A 206 -2.36 19.74 -8.72
CA PRO A 206 -2.33 18.36 -9.20
C PRO A 206 -1.06 17.58 -8.86
N GLU A 207 0.10 18.22 -8.85
CA GLU A 207 1.39 17.61 -8.50
C GLU A 207 1.45 17.12 -7.05
N ASP A 208 0.71 17.75 -6.14
CA ASP A 208 0.59 17.28 -4.76
C ASP A 208 -0.19 15.95 -4.68
N LEU A 209 -1.17 15.71 -5.56
CA LEU A 209 -1.90 14.43 -5.61
C LEU A 209 -0.94 13.28 -5.94
N ALA A 210 -0.05 13.49 -6.92
CA ALA A 210 0.96 12.50 -7.28
C ALA A 210 1.91 12.21 -6.11
N SER A 211 2.28 13.23 -5.34
CA SER A 211 3.09 13.07 -4.12
C SER A 211 2.33 12.34 -3.01
N ALA A 212 1.05 12.64 -2.82
CA ALA A 212 0.19 11.98 -1.84
C ALA A 212 -0.05 10.49 -2.19
N LEU A 213 -0.21 10.15 -3.47
CA LEU A 213 -0.39 8.77 -3.91
C LEU A 213 0.75 7.84 -3.48
N LYS A 214 1.99 8.35 -3.39
CA LYS A 214 3.15 7.56 -2.92
C LYS A 214 3.04 7.04 -1.49
N TYR A 215 2.19 7.66 -0.67
CA TYR A 215 1.93 7.22 0.72
C TYR A 215 0.76 6.25 0.83
N LEU A 216 -0.08 6.14 -0.21
CA LEU A 216 -1.27 5.28 -0.23
C LEU A 216 -1.06 4.02 -1.04
N ILE A 217 -0.26 4.12 -2.10
CA ILE A 217 0.21 2.99 -2.87
C ILE A 217 1.42 2.48 -2.08
N PRO A 218 1.37 1.27 -1.49
CA PRO A 218 2.56 0.64 -0.91
C PRO A 218 3.67 0.77 -1.93
N ASN A 219 4.84 1.22 -1.51
CA ASN A 219 5.95 1.57 -2.40
C ASN A 219 6.18 0.41 -3.39
N GLN A 220 5.58 0.48 -4.59
CA GLN A 220 5.67 -0.55 -5.62
C GLN A 220 7.00 -0.37 -6.34
N ALA A 221 8.07 -0.59 -5.60
CA ALA A 221 8.98 -1.64 -5.99
C ALA A 221 8.63 -2.86 -5.14
N SER A 222 7.42 -3.43 -5.34
CA SER A 222 7.35 -4.88 -5.29
C SER A 222 8.37 -5.30 -6.35
N ASP A 223 9.49 -5.86 -5.91
CA ASP A 223 10.48 -6.45 -6.80
C ASP A 223 9.80 -7.67 -7.42
N ILE A 224 8.90 -7.40 -8.38
CA ILE A 224 8.15 -8.39 -9.13
C ILE A 224 9.16 -9.03 -10.05
N ARG A 225 9.40 -10.31 -9.82
CA ARG A 225 10.34 -11.08 -10.63
C ARG A 225 9.61 -12.18 -11.35
N THR A 226 10.02 -12.39 -12.59
CA THR A 226 9.55 -13.50 -13.41
C THR A 226 10.73 -14.41 -13.74
N GLY A 227 10.46 -15.70 -13.84
CA GLY A 227 11.43 -16.70 -14.24
C GLY A 227 10.81 -17.70 -15.19
N VAL A 228 11.66 -18.28 -16.04
CA VAL A 228 11.30 -19.32 -17.01
C VAL A 228 12.18 -20.52 -16.73
N GLY A 229 11.58 -21.70 -16.66
CA GLY A 229 12.29 -22.96 -16.52
C GLY A 229 11.86 -23.94 -17.62
N VAL A 230 12.80 -24.75 -18.09
CA VAL A 230 12.57 -25.74 -19.14
C VAL A 230 13.28 -27.02 -18.74
N ASP A 231 12.58 -28.14 -18.82
CA ASP A 231 13.20 -29.46 -18.64
C ASP A 231 12.67 -30.46 -19.67
N ALA A 232 13.49 -31.45 -20.01
CA ALA A 232 13.14 -32.49 -20.96
C ALA A 232 13.90 -33.79 -20.68
N HIS A 233 13.19 -34.91 -20.76
CA HIS A 233 13.75 -36.24 -20.59
C HIS A 233 13.28 -37.21 -21.67
N ALA A 234 14.13 -38.17 -22.00
CA ALA A 234 13.79 -39.26 -22.90
C ALA A 234 12.94 -40.31 -22.17
N PHE A 235 11.99 -40.93 -22.87
CA PHE A 235 11.28 -42.08 -22.31
C PHE A 235 12.23 -43.25 -22.13
N SER A 236 12.11 -43.94 -20.99
CA SER A 236 12.95 -45.08 -20.66
C SER A 236 12.67 -46.27 -21.56
N GLN A 237 13.69 -47.11 -21.75
CA GLN A 237 13.54 -48.43 -22.37
C GLN A 237 13.12 -49.50 -21.35
N ASP A 238 13.17 -49.20 -20.05
CA ASP A 238 12.68 -50.10 -19.01
C ASP A 238 11.15 -49.99 -18.89
N PRO A 239 10.37 -51.04 -19.28
CA PRO A 239 8.92 -51.00 -19.21
C PRO A 239 8.37 -50.95 -17.77
N LYS A 240 9.23 -51.15 -16.75
CA LYS A 240 8.86 -51.06 -15.34
C LYS A 240 9.14 -49.69 -14.73
N ARG A 241 9.79 -48.79 -15.46
CA ARG A 241 10.06 -47.43 -14.97
C ARG A 241 8.72 -46.70 -14.81
N GLU A 242 8.43 -46.27 -13.60
CA GLU A 242 7.24 -45.48 -13.29
C GLU A 242 7.34 -44.07 -13.87
N LEU A 243 6.23 -43.57 -14.44
CA LEU A 243 6.15 -42.17 -14.86
C LEU A 243 5.61 -41.29 -13.74
N TRP A 244 6.51 -40.51 -13.15
CA TRP A 244 6.17 -39.39 -12.29
C TRP A 244 6.13 -38.11 -13.12
N LEU A 245 5.02 -37.38 -13.06
CA LEU A 245 4.82 -36.14 -13.81
C LEU A 245 3.79 -35.25 -13.12
N ALA A 246 4.15 -34.00 -12.89
CA ALA A 246 3.36 -32.99 -12.20
C ALA A 246 2.91 -33.43 -10.79
N GLY A 247 3.79 -34.11 -10.06
CA GLY A 247 3.60 -34.62 -8.71
C GLY A 247 2.75 -35.89 -8.63
N LEU A 248 2.35 -36.46 -9.76
CA LEU A 248 1.47 -37.63 -9.84
C LEU A 248 2.19 -38.82 -10.47
N LEU A 249 1.88 -40.01 -9.95
CA LEU A 249 2.16 -41.26 -10.64
C LEU A 249 1.12 -41.48 -11.75
N TRP A 250 1.59 -41.73 -12.97
CA TRP A 250 0.75 -42.06 -14.12
C TRP A 250 0.82 -43.56 -14.39
N GLU A 251 -0.19 -44.28 -13.88
CA GLU A 251 -0.29 -45.72 -14.04
C GLU A 251 -0.40 -46.11 -15.53
N ASN A 252 0.26 -47.20 -15.92
CA ASN A 252 0.31 -47.73 -17.30
C ASN A 252 1.08 -46.86 -18.31
N GLU A 253 1.82 -45.86 -17.85
CA GLU A 253 2.79 -45.12 -18.66
C GLU A 253 4.22 -45.57 -18.36
N ILE A 254 5.06 -45.54 -19.38
CA ILE A 254 6.50 -45.74 -19.23
C ILE A 254 7.14 -44.43 -18.77
N GLY A 255 7.92 -44.48 -17.70
CA GLY A 255 8.65 -43.36 -17.13
C GLY A 255 9.79 -42.85 -18.01
N VAL A 256 10.49 -41.84 -17.50
CA VAL A 256 11.61 -41.20 -18.21
C VAL A 256 12.96 -41.55 -17.59
N ASP A 257 14.00 -41.49 -18.41
CA ASP A 257 15.38 -41.61 -17.97
C ASP A 257 15.84 -40.31 -17.33
N GLY A 258 16.54 -40.40 -16.19
CA GLY A 258 17.01 -39.23 -15.46
C GLY A 258 17.46 -39.58 -14.05
N HIS A 259 18.05 -38.58 -13.38
CA HIS A 259 18.26 -38.63 -11.93
C HIS A 259 16.94 -38.25 -11.25
N SER A 260 16.72 -38.69 -10.00
CA SER A 260 15.45 -38.53 -9.26
C SER A 260 14.28 -39.35 -9.85
N ASP A 261 13.03 -38.97 -9.58
CA ASP A 261 11.82 -39.60 -10.14
C ASP A 261 11.52 -39.16 -11.59
N GLY A 262 12.24 -38.16 -12.11
CA GLY A 262 12.18 -37.73 -13.51
C GLY A 262 11.01 -36.81 -13.83
N ASP A 263 10.40 -36.18 -12.82
CA ASP A 263 9.26 -35.29 -13.00
C ASP A 263 9.65 -33.97 -13.70
N VAL A 264 9.64 -33.99 -15.04
CA VAL A 264 10.01 -32.83 -15.87
C VAL A 264 9.17 -31.58 -15.58
N ALA A 265 7.91 -31.73 -15.14
CA ALA A 265 7.08 -30.58 -14.79
C ALA A 265 7.53 -29.96 -13.47
N ALA A 266 7.83 -30.77 -12.46
CA ALA A 266 8.37 -30.30 -11.19
C ALA A 266 9.74 -29.64 -11.37
N HIS A 267 10.62 -30.23 -12.19
CA HIS A 267 11.93 -29.67 -12.49
C HIS A 267 11.84 -28.30 -13.18
N ALA A 268 11.04 -28.19 -14.24
CA ALA A 268 10.84 -26.92 -14.94
C ALA A 268 10.29 -25.83 -14.00
N ILE A 269 9.37 -26.18 -13.09
CA ILE A 269 8.86 -25.24 -12.08
C ILE A 269 9.95 -24.80 -11.11
N CYS A 270 10.78 -25.72 -10.62
CA CYS A 270 11.90 -25.38 -9.74
C CYS A 270 12.87 -24.40 -10.42
N ASP A 271 13.23 -24.63 -11.69
CA ASP A 271 14.08 -23.72 -12.45
C ASP A 271 13.43 -22.35 -12.67
N ALA A 272 12.13 -22.30 -12.97
CA ALA A 272 11.41 -21.03 -13.10
C ALA A 272 11.44 -20.23 -11.79
N LEU A 273 11.27 -20.91 -10.66
CA LEU A 273 11.33 -20.31 -9.33
C LEU A 273 12.74 -19.80 -8.98
N PHE A 274 13.78 -20.60 -9.24
CA PHE A 274 15.16 -20.22 -8.98
C PHE A 274 15.65 -19.08 -9.87
N ALA A 275 15.26 -19.08 -11.15
CA ALA A 275 15.52 -17.99 -12.08
C ALA A 275 14.86 -16.69 -11.60
N ALA A 276 13.58 -16.74 -11.21
CA ALA A 276 12.87 -15.57 -10.69
C ALA A 276 13.52 -15.03 -9.40
N ALA A 277 13.92 -15.90 -8.48
CA ALA A 277 14.57 -15.50 -7.23
C ALA A 277 16.07 -15.14 -7.40
N ASN A 278 16.66 -15.40 -8.57
CA ASN A 278 18.09 -15.28 -8.85
C ASN A 278 18.97 -16.08 -7.87
N ILE A 279 18.60 -17.35 -7.64
CA ILE A 279 19.31 -18.28 -6.73
C ILE A 279 19.85 -19.52 -7.45
N GLY A 280 20.09 -19.41 -8.76
CA GLY A 280 20.68 -20.46 -9.59
C GLY A 280 19.64 -21.30 -10.31
N ASP A 281 19.88 -22.61 -10.40
CA ASP A 281 19.10 -23.59 -11.15
C ASP A 281 19.00 -24.92 -10.38
N LEU A 282 18.35 -25.92 -10.97
CA LEU A 282 18.20 -27.26 -10.41
C LEU A 282 19.55 -27.91 -10.11
N GLY A 283 20.56 -27.70 -10.96
CA GLY A 283 21.90 -28.26 -10.79
C GLY A 283 22.65 -27.64 -9.62
N SER A 284 22.58 -26.32 -9.44
CA SER A 284 23.22 -25.62 -8.32
C SER A 284 22.53 -25.91 -6.99
N ASN A 285 21.20 -26.07 -7.01
CA ASN A 285 20.42 -26.28 -5.79
C ASN A 285 20.29 -27.75 -5.40
N PHE A 286 20.16 -28.67 -6.37
CA PHE A 286 19.84 -30.09 -6.15
C PHE A 286 20.74 -31.08 -6.93
N GLY A 287 21.86 -30.61 -7.48
CA GLY A 287 22.76 -31.44 -8.29
C GLY A 287 23.31 -32.67 -7.59
N THR A 288 23.92 -33.57 -8.38
CA THR A 288 24.39 -34.90 -7.96
C THR A 288 25.44 -34.91 -6.85
N SER A 289 26.07 -33.76 -6.55
CA SER A 289 26.99 -33.58 -5.43
C SER A 289 26.30 -33.48 -4.06
N LYS A 290 24.95 -33.46 -4.02
CA LYS A 290 24.13 -33.41 -2.80
C LYS A 290 23.36 -34.73 -2.60
N PRO A 291 23.94 -35.71 -1.89
CA PRO A 291 23.36 -37.05 -1.73
C PRO A 291 21.96 -37.05 -1.10
N GLU A 292 21.63 -36.03 -0.32
CA GLU A 292 20.33 -35.87 0.33
C GLU A 292 19.17 -35.74 -0.67
N TYR A 293 19.42 -35.34 -1.92
CA TYR A 293 18.42 -35.24 -2.98
C TYR A 293 18.45 -36.41 -3.97
N ALA A 294 19.31 -37.41 -3.77
CA ALA A 294 19.32 -38.61 -4.58
C ALA A 294 17.97 -39.33 -4.49
N GLY A 295 17.30 -39.51 -5.64
CA GLY A 295 15.98 -40.15 -5.69
C GLY A 295 14.85 -39.32 -5.07
N ALA A 296 15.03 -38.02 -4.86
CA ALA A 296 13.96 -37.15 -4.38
C ALA A 296 12.76 -37.16 -5.35
N SER A 297 11.55 -37.07 -4.83
CA SER A 297 10.37 -36.91 -5.67
C SER A 297 10.22 -35.46 -6.16
N GLY A 298 9.53 -35.25 -7.28
CA GLY A 298 9.16 -33.91 -7.76
C GLY A 298 8.42 -33.09 -6.68
N GLU A 299 7.53 -33.72 -5.91
CA GLU A 299 6.86 -33.09 -4.75
C GLU A 299 7.87 -32.60 -3.70
N ARG A 300 8.88 -33.41 -3.38
CA ARG A 300 9.92 -33.03 -2.42
C ARG A 300 10.74 -31.87 -2.96
N LEU A 301 11.15 -31.90 -4.22
CA LEU A 301 11.94 -30.83 -4.84
C LEU A 301 11.16 -29.51 -4.88
N LEU A 302 9.87 -29.54 -5.21
CA LEU A 302 9.00 -28.37 -5.16
C LEU A 302 8.91 -27.79 -3.74
N GLY A 303 8.75 -28.64 -2.73
CA GLY A 303 8.70 -28.22 -1.33
C GLY A 303 10.01 -27.58 -0.85
N GLU A 304 11.16 -28.06 -1.31
CA GLU A 304 12.47 -27.45 -1.02
C GLU A 304 12.69 -26.16 -1.81
N ALA A 305 12.27 -26.10 -3.07
CA ALA A 305 12.31 -24.87 -3.87
C ALA A 305 11.47 -23.76 -3.22
N PHE A 306 10.27 -24.07 -2.72
CA PHE A 306 9.44 -23.15 -1.95
C PHE A 306 10.21 -22.58 -0.74
N LYS A 307 10.83 -23.44 0.07
CA LYS A 307 11.63 -23.01 1.23
C LYS A 307 12.79 -22.09 0.83
N LEU A 308 13.51 -22.42 -0.24
CA LEU A 308 14.65 -21.64 -0.71
C LEU A 308 14.21 -20.26 -1.24
N VAL A 309 13.12 -20.20 -2.01
CA VAL A 309 12.54 -18.94 -2.50
C VAL A 309 12.05 -18.07 -1.34
N SER A 310 11.36 -18.66 -0.36
CA SER A 310 10.93 -17.93 0.85
C SER A 310 12.12 -17.44 1.68
N ALA A 311 13.17 -18.26 1.84
CA ALA A 311 14.39 -17.86 2.53
C ALA A 311 15.15 -16.74 1.80
N ALA A 312 15.04 -16.67 0.47
CA ALA A 312 15.56 -15.56 -0.33
C ALA A 312 14.71 -14.28 -0.23
N GLY A 313 13.61 -14.30 0.55
CA GLY A 313 12.76 -13.15 0.81
C GLY A 313 11.69 -12.92 -0.25
N PHE A 314 11.22 -13.98 -0.92
CA PHE A 314 10.17 -13.90 -1.94
C PHE A 314 8.94 -14.76 -1.59
N GLU A 315 7.77 -14.26 -1.99
CA GLU A 315 6.49 -14.97 -2.01
C GLU A 315 6.12 -15.34 -3.45
N ILE A 316 5.61 -16.56 -3.63
CA ILE A 316 5.14 -17.05 -4.93
C ILE A 316 3.73 -16.53 -5.17
N GLN A 317 3.53 -15.72 -6.21
CA GLN A 317 2.20 -15.26 -6.63
C GLN A 317 1.50 -16.35 -7.43
N ASN A 318 2.14 -16.80 -8.52
CA ASN A 318 1.62 -17.90 -9.32
C ASN A 318 2.74 -18.66 -10.06
N VAL A 319 2.42 -19.89 -10.43
CA VAL A 319 3.22 -20.72 -11.32
C VAL A 319 2.33 -21.24 -12.45
N ALA A 320 2.85 -21.29 -13.66
CA ALA A 320 2.22 -21.98 -14.78
C ALA A 320 3.19 -22.97 -15.41
N VAL A 321 2.72 -24.15 -15.79
CA VAL A 321 3.52 -25.14 -16.51
C VAL A 321 2.76 -25.68 -17.73
N GLN A 322 3.45 -25.77 -18.86
CA GLN A 322 2.98 -26.40 -20.08
C GLN A 322 3.80 -27.65 -20.33
N ILE A 323 3.13 -28.81 -20.25
CA ILE A 323 3.72 -30.11 -20.54
C ILE A 323 3.64 -30.36 -22.05
N VAL A 324 4.75 -30.76 -22.66
CA VAL A 324 4.88 -30.95 -24.10
C VAL A 324 5.18 -32.42 -24.38
N GLY A 325 4.23 -33.15 -24.95
CA GLY A 325 4.39 -34.58 -25.23
C GLY A 325 3.12 -35.24 -25.73
N ASN A 326 3.28 -36.38 -26.40
CA ASN A 326 2.16 -37.16 -26.95
C ASN A 326 1.36 -37.91 -25.87
N ARG A 327 1.98 -38.21 -24.73
CA ARG A 327 1.41 -38.96 -23.60
C ARG A 327 2.12 -38.56 -22.29
N PRO A 328 1.46 -38.70 -21.13
CA PRO A 328 0.05 -39.05 -20.94
C PRO A 328 -0.89 -37.90 -21.31
N LYS A 329 -2.19 -38.20 -21.44
CA LYS A 329 -3.21 -37.15 -21.55
C LYS A 329 -3.40 -36.48 -20.19
N ILE A 330 -2.97 -35.22 -20.07
CA ILE A 330 -3.02 -34.47 -18.81
C ILE A 330 -4.46 -34.09 -18.41
N GLY A 331 -5.34 -33.82 -19.38
CA GLY A 331 -6.70 -33.32 -19.16
C GLY A 331 -7.50 -34.04 -18.06
N PRO A 332 -7.60 -35.38 -18.07
CA PRO A 332 -8.33 -36.15 -17.06
C PRO A 332 -7.87 -35.98 -15.60
N ARG A 333 -6.59 -35.65 -15.35
CA ARG A 333 -6.02 -35.51 -13.99
C ARG A 333 -5.38 -34.14 -13.75
N ARG A 334 -5.75 -33.14 -14.56
CA ARG A 334 -5.17 -31.79 -14.46
C ARG A 334 -5.43 -31.16 -13.09
N ILE A 335 -6.62 -31.35 -12.53
CA ILE A 335 -7.01 -30.77 -11.23
C ILE A 335 -6.16 -31.39 -10.13
N ASP A 336 -6.03 -32.72 -10.10
CA ASP A 336 -5.16 -33.43 -9.15
C ASP A 336 -3.71 -32.90 -9.20
N ALA A 337 -3.19 -32.67 -10.41
CA ALA A 337 -1.82 -32.16 -10.60
C ALA A 337 -1.68 -30.73 -10.06
N ILE A 338 -2.66 -29.86 -10.33
CA ILE A 338 -2.70 -28.49 -9.80
C ILE A 338 -2.71 -28.50 -8.28
N GLU A 339 -3.58 -29.30 -7.66
CA GLU A 339 -3.69 -29.39 -6.20
C GLU A 339 -2.39 -29.90 -5.57
N LYS A 340 -1.77 -30.93 -6.18
CA LYS A 340 -0.53 -31.53 -5.69
C LYS A 340 0.63 -30.54 -5.72
N ILE A 341 0.82 -29.84 -6.85
CA ILE A 341 1.87 -28.82 -6.99
C ILE A 341 1.59 -27.63 -6.08
N SER A 342 0.35 -27.12 -6.05
CA SER A 342 -0.05 -25.99 -5.22
C SER A 342 0.27 -26.27 -3.76
N LYS A 343 -0.10 -27.46 -3.25
CA LYS A 343 0.21 -27.88 -1.88
C LYS A 343 1.71 -27.93 -1.60
N ALA A 344 2.51 -28.47 -2.53
CA ALA A 344 3.96 -28.52 -2.37
C ALA A 344 4.59 -27.12 -2.32
N LEU A 345 4.00 -26.15 -3.03
CA LEU A 345 4.42 -24.74 -3.07
C LEU A 345 3.70 -23.85 -2.03
N GLY A 346 3.24 -24.42 -0.91
CA GLY A 346 2.65 -23.65 0.18
C GLY A 346 1.27 -23.05 -0.12
N GLY A 347 0.53 -23.61 -1.08
CA GLY A 347 -0.79 -23.13 -1.50
C GLY A 347 -0.76 -22.10 -2.63
N ALA A 348 0.36 -21.96 -3.34
CA ALA A 348 0.48 -21.03 -4.46
C ALA A 348 -0.54 -21.32 -5.57
N GLN A 349 -0.94 -20.29 -6.32
CA GLN A 349 -1.81 -20.46 -7.48
C GLN A 349 -1.06 -21.16 -8.63
N VAL A 350 -1.61 -22.27 -9.12
CA VAL A 350 -0.96 -23.11 -10.14
C VAL A 350 -1.85 -23.30 -11.36
N SER A 351 -1.27 -23.18 -12.55
CA SER A 351 -1.90 -23.57 -13.82
C SER A 351 -1.11 -24.70 -14.48
N VAL A 352 -1.78 -25.79 -14.84
CA VAL A 352 -1.19 -26.90 -15.61
C VAL A 352 -1.88 -27.01 -16.96
N SER A 353 -1.11 -26.94 -18.04
CA SER A 353 -1.58 -27.13 -19.42
C SER A 353 -0.74 -28.18 -20.14
N ALA A 354 -1.21 -28.66 -21.29
CA ALA A 354 -0.49 -29.63 -22.09
C ALA A 354 -0.71 -29.41 -23.59
N THR A 355 0.30 -29.74 -24.39
CA THR A 355 0.26 -29.68 -25.86
C THR A 355 1.10 -30.79 -26.49
N THR A 356 0.78 -31.12 -27.74
CA THR A 356 1.62 -31.93 -28.63
C THR A 356 2.50 -31.03 -29.49
N THR A 357 3.46 -31.63 -30.21
CA THR A 357 4.26 -30.95 -31.24
C THR A 357 4.00 -31.52 -32.64
N ASP A 358 2.80 -32.05 -32.86
CA ASP A 358 2.30 -32.55 -34.15
C ASP A 358 3.25 -33.51 -34.87
N GLY A 359 3.85 -34.44 -34.11
CA GLY A 359 4.78 -35.44 -34.65
C GLY A 359 6.22 -34.94 -34.85
N LEU A 360 6.52 -33.69 -34.49
CA LEU A 360 7.83 -33.06 -34.69
C LEU A 360 8.73 -33.15 -33.45
N GLY A 361 10.00 -33.50 -33.66
CA GLY A 361 11.06 -33.45 -32.66
C GLY A 361 10.93 -34.48 -31.54
N LEU A 362 11.78 -34.34 -30.50
CA LEU A 362 11.87 -35.28 -29.37
C LEU A 362 10.49 -35.68 -28.80
N THR A 363 9.64 -34.69 -28.54
CA THR A 363 8.32 -34.87 -27.93
C THR A 363 7.28 -35.40 -28.91
N GLY A 364 7.36 -35.00 -30.18
CA GLY A 364 6.39 -35.37 -31.22
C GLY A 364 6.65 -36.75 -31.80
N GLU A 365 7.91 -37.17 -31.87
CA GLU A 365 8.30 -38.53 -32.26
C GLU A 365 8.07 -39.56 -31.13
N GLY A 366 7.59 -39.11 -29.96
CA GLY A 366 7.35 -39.98 -28.80
C GLY A 366 8.63 -40.49 -28.14
N LYS A 367 9.78 -39.87 -28.40
CA LYS A 367 11.08 -40.22 -27.83
C LYS A 367 11.28 -39.64 -26.42
N GLY A 368 10.55 -38.60 -26.07
CA GLY A 368 10.61 -37.98 -24.75
C GLY A 368 9.42 -37.08 -24.45
N ILE A 369 9.51 -36.40 -23.31
CA ILE A 369 8.53 -35.44 -22.81
C ILE A 369 9.30 -34.22 -22.28
N GLY A 370 8.71 -33.04 -22.44
CA GLY A 370 9.27 -31.79 -21.93
C GLY A 370 8.25 -30.99 -21.14
N ALA A 371 8.73 -29.99 -20.42
CA ALA A 371 7.90 -29.01 -19.75
C ALA A 371 8.54 -27.62 -19.82
N ILE A 372 7.69 -26.60 -19.94
CA ILE A 372 8.07 -25.19 -19.86
C ILE A 372 7.25 -24.57 -18.74
N ALA A 373 7.90 -23.94 -17.77
CA ALA A 373 7.23 -23.29 -16.65
C ALA A 373 7.58 -21.81 -16.55
N THR A 374 6.65 -21.03 -16.01
CA THR A 374 6.85 -19.65 -15.60
C THR A 374 6.48 -19.48 -14.14
N ALA A 375 7.19 -18.60 -13.43
CA ALA A 375 6.91 -18.25 -12.05
C ALA A 375 6.89 -16.73 -11.88
N LEU A 376 5.95 -16.24 -11.08
CA LEU A 376 5.87 -14.85 -10.66
C LEU A 376 6.10 -14.75 -9.16
N LEU A 377 7.11 -13.98 -8.77
CA LEU A 377 7.48 -13.74 -7.38
C LEU A 377 7.29 -12.27 -7.00
N VAL A 378 7.01 -12.02 -5.73
CA VAL A 378 7.05 -10.69 -5.11
C VAL A 378 7.92 -10.75 -3.87
N ARG A 379 8.57 -9.65 -3.50
CA ARG A 379 9.39 -9.60 -2.29
C ARG A 379 8.50 -9.65 -1.05
N SER A 380 8.80 -10.54 -0.10
CA SER A 380 8.05 -10.67 1.16
C SER A 380 8.13 -9.38 1.98
N GLY A 381 6.99 -8.89 2.47
CA GLY A 381 6.90 -7.68 3.29
C GLY A 381 6.82 -6.36 2.52
N SER A 382 6.50 -6.40 1.22
CA SER A 382 6.09 -5.23 0.42
C SER A 382 4.66 -4.79 0.68
#